data_AF-A0A915LUT2-F1
#
_entry.id   AF-A0A915LUT2-F1
#
_cell.length_a   1.000
_cell.length_b   1.000
_cell.length_c   1.000
_cell.angle_alpha   90.00
_cell.angle_beta   90.00
_cell.angle_gamma   90.00
#
_symmetry.space_group_name_H-M   'P 1'
#
loop_
_entity.id
_entity.type
_entity.pdbx_description
1 polymer ?
#
loop_
_entity_poly.entity_id
_entity_poly.type
_entity_poly.pdbx_seq_one_letter_code
_entity_poly.pdbx_strand_id
1 'polypeptide(L)'
;MKWRSIRSLHSSFSSSSESNDLEEIRNEQIRENENELRQLIERGFADWQAYKEKHGKSYPNQDEDNERMLAYLSAKQFIEKHQRDYIEGRVSFQVGENHMADL
;
A
#
# COMPACT_ATOMS: atom_id res chain seq x y z
N MET A 1 35.74 -36.99 45.75
CA MET A 1 35.20 -35.92 44.87
C MET A 1 34.07 -36.53 44.03
N LYS A 2 32.82 -36.15 44.28
CA LYS A 2 31.63 -36.66 43.58
C LYS A 2 31.22 -35.67 42.50
N TRP A 3 31.36 -36.05 41.23
CA TRP A 3 30.84 -35.28 40.11
C TRP A 3 29.32 -35.45 40.07
N ARG A 4 28.57 -34.36 40.30
CA ARG A 4 27.13 -34.33 40.10
C ARG A 4 26.87 -34.10 38.62
N SER A 5 26.45 -35.16 37.94
CA SER A 5 25.87 -35.11 36.60
C SER A 5 24.59 -34.28 36.65
N ILE A 6 24.64 -33.06 36.11
CA ILE A 6 23.45 -32.25 35.86
C ILE A 6 22.76 -32.89 34.66
N ARG A 7 21.64 -33.57 34.93
CA ARG A 7 20.73 -34.04 33.89
C ARG A 7 20.30 -32.84 33.05
N SER A 8 20.73 -32.80 31.79
CA SER A 8 20.08 -31.99 30.76
C SER A 8 18.68 -32.58 30.55
N LEU A 9 17.68 -31.93 31.13
CA LEU A 9 16.27 -32.23 30.89
C LEU A 9 15.87 -31.56 29.58
N HIS A 10 15.46 -32.39 28.63
CA HIS A 10 14.66 -32.11 27.45
C HIS A 10 13.99 -30.72 27.43
N SER A 11 14.35 -29.90 26.45
CA SER A 11 13.46 -28.86 25.90
C SER A 11 13.49 -28.95 24.38
N SER A 12 12.94 -30.04 23.87
CA SER A 12 12.73 -30.26 22.43
C SER A 12 11.24 -30.18 22.06
N PHE A 13 10.37 -29.79 23.01
CA PHE A 13 8.91 -29.83 22.82
C PHE A 13 8.27 -28.44 22.62
N SER A 14 8.97 -27.34 22.90
CA SER A 14 8.43 -25.97 22.72
C SER A 14 8.69 -25.37 21.33
N SER A 15 9.64 -25.93 20.56
CA SER A 15 10.06 -25.32 19.29
C SER A 15 9.03 -25.43 18.16
N SER A 16 8.13 -26.41 18.20
CA SER A 16 7.14 -26.64 17.13
C SER A 16 5.89 -25.78 17.32
N SER A 17 5.49 -25.51 18.57
CA SER A 17 4.35 -24.63 18.86
C SER A 17 4.69 -23.18 18.55
N GLU A 18 5.86 -22.71 19.01
CA GLU A 18 6.33 -21.34 18.72
C GLU A 18 6.52 -21.11 17.22
N SER A 19 6.95 -22.11 16.45
CA SER A 19 7.05 -21.98 14.99
C SER A 19 5.68 -21.88 14.30
N ASN A 20 4.66 -22.57 14.82
CA ASN A 20 3.31 -22.50 14.27
C ASN A 20 2.67 -21.14 14.55
N ASP A 21 2.86 -20.60 15.75
CA ASP A 21 2.33 -19.28 16.14
C ASP A 21 2.96 -18.16 15.28
N LEU A 22 4.26 -18.23 15.00
CA LEU A 22 4.95 -17.26 14.14
C LEU A 22 4.49 -17.33 12.67
N GLU A 23 4.22 -18.53 12.15
CA GLU A 23 3.67 -18.71 10.81
C GLU A 23 2.22 -18.20 10.72
N GLU A 24 1.41 -18.37 11.76
CA GLU A 24 0.05 -17.81 11.81
C GLU A 24 0.08 -16.28 11.77
N ILE A 25 0.90 -15.64 12.61
CA ILE A 25 1.10 -14.17 12.61
C ILE A 25 1.55 -13.68 11.23
N ARG A 26 2.51 -14.38 10.59
CA ARG A 26 2.98 -14.03 9.25
C ARG A 26 1.88 -14.11 8.21
N ASN A 27 1.06 -15.15 8.25
CA ASN A 27 -0.03 -15.36 7.31
C ASN A 27 -1.16 -14.35 7.52
N GLU A 28 -1.46 -13.96 8.77
CA GLU A 28 -2.39 -12.89 9.08
C GLU A 28 -1.91 -11.56 8.51
N GLN A 29 -0.65 -11.19 8.75
CA GLN A 29 -0.05 -9.98 8.16
C GLN A 29 -0.13 -9.97 6.64
N ILE A 30 0.10 -11.11 5.98
CA ILE A 30 -0.04 -11.22 4.51
C ILE A 30 -1.48 -10.92 4.09
N ARG A 31 -2.48 -11.52 4.77
CA ARG A 31 -3.89 -11.29 4.44
C ARG A 31 -4.30 -9.83 4.66
N GLU A 32 -3.84 -9.21 5.73
CA GLU A 32 -4.08 -7.79 6.00
C GLU A 32 -3.48 -6.91 4.90
N ASN A 33 -2.21 -7.12 4.56
CA ASN A 33 -1.54 -6.41 3.48
C ASN A 33 -2.24 -6.59 2.12
N GLU A 34 -2.73 -7.80 1.82
CA GLU A 34 -3.51 -8.06 0.60
C GLU A 34 -4.84 -7.30 0.61
N ASN A 35 -5.54 -7.23 1.75
CA ASN A 35 -6.78 -6.50 1.88
C ASN A 35 -6.58 -4.99 1.73
N GLU A 36 -5.53 -4.44 2.33
CA GLU A 36 -5.16 -3.03 2.16
C GLU A 36 -4.83 -2.72 0.70
N LEU A 37 -4.04 -3.57 0.04
CA LEU A 37 -3.70 -3.42 -1.37
C LEU A 37 -4.95 -3.42 -2.26
N ARG A 38 -5.90 -4.33 -2.01
CA ARG A 38 -7.17 -4.39 -2.74
C ARG A 38 -7.95 -3.09 -2.58
N GLN A 39 -8.09 -2.59 -1.36
CA GLN A 39 -8.80 -1.34 -1.09
C GLN A 39 -8.13 -0.14 -1.77
N LEU A 40 -6.80 -0.09 -1.80
CA LEU A 40 -6.05 0.97 -2.50
C LEU A 40 -6.29 0.92 -4.01
N ILE A 41 -6.28 -0.26 -4.61
CA ILE A 41 -6.55 -0.45 -6.05
C ILE A 41 -8.01 -0.07 -6.37
N GLU A 42 -8.97 -0.53 -5.58
CA GLU A 42 -10.39 -0.21 -5.78
C GLU A 42 -10.65 1.29 -5.67
N ARG A 43 -10.06 1.95 -4.67
CA ARG A 43 -10.14 3.40 -4.52
C ARG A 43 -9.49 4.14 -5.68
N GLY A 44 -8.29 3.72 -6.10
CA GLY A 44 -7.60 4.31 -7.26
C GLY A 44 -8.43 4.22 -8.53
N PHE A 45 -9.09 3.07 -8.75
CA PHE A 45 -9.98 2.89 -9.89
C PHE A 45 -11.25 3.75 -9.78
N ALA A 46 -11.87 3.83 -8.61
CA ALA A 46 -13.04 4.68 -8.39
C ALA A 46 -12.71 6.17 -8.61
N ASP A 47 -11.58 6.64 -8.09
CA ASP A 47 -11.07 8.00 -8.29
C ASP A 47 -10.78 8.28 -9.77
N TRP A 48 -10.26 7.29 -10.52
CA TRP A 48 -10.04 7.40 -11.96
C TRP A 48 -11.35 7.54 -12.74
N GLN A 49 -12.37 6.73 -12.43
CA GLN A 49 -13.68 6.84 -13.09
C GLN A 49 -14.33 8.21 -12.80
N ALA A 50 -14.29 8.67 -11.55
CA ALA A 50 -14.82 9.99 -11.18
C ALA A 50 -14.09 11.13 -11.90
N TYR A 51 -12.76 11.04 -12.03
CA TYR A 51 -11.97 11.98 -12.82
C TYR A 51 -12.38 12.00 -14.28
N LYS A 52 -12.51 10.82 -14.91
CA LYS A 52 -12.93 10.71 -16.31
C LYS A 52 -14.30 11.31 -16.54
N GLU A 53 -15.26 11.02 -15.67
CA GLU A 53 -16.62 11.57 -15.75
C GLU A 53 -16.61 13.09 -15.60
N LYS A 54 -15.94 13.60 -14.57
CA LYS A 54 -15.83 15.05 -14.28
C LYS A 54 -15.21 15.84 -15.42
N HIS A 55 -14.25 15.26 -16.14
CA HIS A 55 -13.51 15.92 -17.21
C HIS A 55 -13.88 15.46 -18.63
N GLY A 56 -14.90 14.61 -18.78
CA GLY A 56 -15.35 14.09 -20.07
C GLY A 56 -14.30 13.29 -20.82
N LYS A 57 -13.45 12.54 -20.10
CA LYS A 57 -12.35 11.77 -20.69
C LYS A 57 -12.83 10.41 -21.20
N SER A 58 -12.39 10.05 -22.39
CA SER A 58 -12.61 8.73 -23.00
C SER A 58 -11.38 8.42 -23.85
N TYR A 59 -10.88 7.19 -23.74
CA TYR A 59 -9.69 6.73 -24.45
C TYR A 59 -10.05 5.56 -25.36
N PRO A 60 -9.42 5.45 -26.55
CA PRO A 60 -9.84 4.55 -27.61
C PRO A 60 -9.56 3.07 -27.32
N ASN A 61 -8.61 2.76 -26.44
CA ASN A 61 -8.24 1.39 -26.10
C ASN A 61 -7.79 1.28 -24.64
N GLN A 62 -7.70 0.05 -24.15
CA GLN A 62 -7.37 -0.23 -22.76
C GLN A 62 -5.92 0.12 -22.41
N ASP A 63 -4.98 -0.03 -23.34
CA ASP A 63 -3.57 0.30 -23.09
C ASP A 63 -3.41 1.80 -22.83
N GLU A 64 -4.05 2.65 -23.65
CA GLU A 64 -4.07 4.09 -23.45
C GLU A 64 -4.83 4.49 -22.18
N ASP A 65 -5.99 3.87 -21.87
CA ASP A 65 -6.70 4.13 -20.61
C ASP A 65 -5.81 3.80 -19.39
N ASN A 66 -5.06 2.70 -19.46
CA ASN A 66 -4.12 2.29 -18.41
C ASN A 66 -2.95 3.27 -18.27
N GLU A 67 -2.33 3.69 -19.38
CA GLU A 67 -1.25 4.69 -19.36
C GLU A 67 -1.72 6.01 -18.75
N ARG A 68 -2.93 6.46 -19.12
CA ARG A 68 -3.55 7.69 -18.63
C ARG A 68 -3.94 7.59 -17.17
N MET A 69 -4.42 6.43 -16.74
CA MET A 69 -4.67 6.13 -15.33
C MET A 69 -3.38 6.21 -14.51
N LEU A 70 -2.26 5.66 -15.00
CA LEU A 70 -0.97 5.73 -14.30
C LEU A 70 -0.46 7.17 -14.18
N ALA A 71 -0.58 7.98 -15.24
CA ALA A 71 -0.26 9.41 -15.19
C ALA A 71 -1.11 10.15 -14.15
N TYR A 72 -2.42 9.90 -14.14
CA TYR A 72 -3.35 10.45 -13.15
C TYR A 72 -3.00 10.09 -11.70
N LEU A 73 -2.70 8.82 -11.42
CA LEU A 73 -2.31 8.39 -10.08
C LEU A 73 -1.01 9.07 -9.62
N SER A 74 -0.04 9.21 -10.53
CA SER A 74 1.20 9.95 -10.26
C SER A 74 0.94 11.43 -9.96
N ALA A 75 0.08 12.08 -10.75
CA ALA A 75 -0.32 13.47 -10.52
C ALA A 75 -1.02 13.65 -9.17
N LYS A 76 -1.93 12.74 -8.78
CA LYS A 76 -2.57 12.76 -7.46
C LYS A 76 -1.57 12.66 -6.33
N GLN A 77 -0.63 11.71 -6.42
CA GLN A 77 0.41 11.55 -5.40
C GLN A 77 1.27 12.83 -5.28
N PHE A 78 1.61 13.46 -6.41
CA PHE A 78 2.31 14.74 -6.41
C PHE A 78 1.51 15.85 -5.74
N ILE A 79 0.22 16.00 -6.08
CA ILE A 79 -0.68 17.01 -5.52
C ILE A 79 -0.80 16.84 -4.01
N GLU A 80 -1.02 15.61 -3.52
CA GLU A 80 -1.15 15.32 -2.08
C GLU A 80 0.14 15.68 -1.33
N LYS A 81 1.30 15.30 -1.88
CA LYS A 81 2.59 15.67 -1.30
C LYS A 81 2.77 17.19 -1.29
N HIS A 82 2.48 17.88 -2.39
CA HIS A 82 2.64 19.32 -2.50
C HIS A 82 1.70 20.07 -1.54
N GLN A 83 0.47 19.60 -1.38
CA GLN A 83 -0.49 20.18 -0.45
C GLN A 83 -0.02 20.02 1.01
N ARG A 84 0.55 18.87 1.36
CA ARG A 84 1.19 18.68 2.67
C ARG A 84 2.36 19.64 2.85
N ASP A 85 3.24 19.74 1.86
CA ASP A 85 4.37 20.67 1.88
C ASP A 85 3.91 22.13 2.02
N TYR A 86 2.77 22.49 1.41
CA TYR A 86 2.18 23.83 1.53
C TYR A 86 1.64 24.09 2.93
N ILE A 87 0.91 23.14 3.52
CA ILE A 87 0.38 23.24 4.89
C ILE A 87 1.52 23.42 5.91
N GLU A 88 2.65 22.74 5.67
CA GLU A 88 3.85 22.85 6.51
C GLU A 88 4.70 24.11 6.21
N GLY A 89 4.30 24.95 5.24
CA GLY A 89 5.02 26.16 4.86
C GLY A 89 6.32 25.92 4.10
N ARG A 90 6.55 24.70 3.58
CA ARG A 90 7.74 24.35 2.76
C ARG A 90 7.66 24.86 1.33
N VAL A 91 6.47 25.10 0.81
CA VAL A 91 6.21 25.68 -0.51
C VAL A 91 5.22 26.83 -0.40
N SER A 92 5.26 27.76 -1.35
CA SER A 92 4.53 29.04 -1.28
C SER A 92 3.22 29.08 -2.06
N PHE A 93 2.87 28.01 -2.78
CA PHE A 93 1.66 27.94 -3.59
C PHE A 93 0.94 26.60 -3.41
N GLN A 94 -0.30 26.53 -3.87
CA GLN A 94 -1.10 25.31 -3.87
C GLN A 94 -1.17 24.73 -5.28
N VAL A 95 -1.27 23.41 -5.37
CA VAL A 95 -1.56 22.70 -6.62
C VAL A 95 -2.83 21.89 -6.39
N GLY A 96 -3.66 21.77 -7.42
CA GLY A 96 -4.89 20.98 -7.38
C GLY A 96 -5.06 20.15 -8.64
N GLU A 97 -5.94 19.15 -8.52
CA GLU A 97 -6.35 18.31 -9.65
C GLU A 97 -7.09 19.15 -10.69
N ASN A 98 -6.74 18.95 -11.95
CA ASN A 98 -7.39 19.57 -13.09
C ASN A 98 -7.42 18.60 -14.29
N HIS A 99 -8.01 19.02 -15.40
CA HIS A 99 -8.19 18.23 -16.62
C HIS A 99 -6.89 17.77 -17.32
N MET A 100 -5.72 18.18 -16.83
CA MET A 100 -4.40 17.75 -17.32
C MET A 100 -3.73 16.74 -16.39
N ALA A 101 -4.42 16.25 -15.36
CA ALA A 101 -3.83 15.32 -14.40
C ALA A 101 -3.45 13.96 -15.02
N ASP A 102 -4.02 13.61 -16.17
CA ASP A 102 -3.74 12.37 -16.94
C ASP A 102 -2.61 12.51 -17.97
N LEU A 103 -1.78 13.56 -17.88
CA LEU A 103 -0.69 13.83 -18.81
C LEU A 103 0.69 13.51 -18.23
#